data_AF-A0A3B5XXP3-F1
#
_entry.id   AF-A0A3B5XXP3-F1
#
_cell.length_a   1.000
_cell.length_b   1.000
_cell.length_c   1.000
_cell.angle_alpha   90.00
_cell.angle_beta   90.00
_cell.angle_gamma   90.00
#
_symmetry.space_group_name_H-M   'P 1'
#
loop_
_entity.id
_entity.type
_entity.pdbx_description
1 polymer ?
#
loop_
_entity_poly.entity_id
_entity_poly.type
_entity_poly.pdbx_seq_one_letter_code
_entity_poly.pdbx_strand_id
1 'polypeptide(L)'
;MEGSFPASSLHPPAVAPATTRCAPWVLLDSRAYFAVCKNATTAEATTSTSHMVKVSFCLSDPPAISHFCVFGPELKHEDFMMEPLVLFSAKDLVLLRLAFTVGPRSTHKDSRLAEYFLYKAGRGKPSLEPIPVTPPGTRNSFHICVLPSDDDDGEFVIADLCMTNPRSDYELHVFSSKTGKWTTKQLRLQASPVVKKEDLPGPSLDKVIALGGGAVGWIDLWRGIISCNVFDKNPVLSFTPVPMLEENERHEGNPRLFRDITCSNGVIKFVELDLRFKKVAVHNIKTRKTTKDLDSVDIIHDSELLFHKDDSCTDPVEYTLVDDGWKLRTCYRHTSWDYWRKGHTVDIDDILADNTDHSMLLPQLWDAKAGKSTLRNLYSAYPTLGIDGGNIVYLMSKVVYNDENAWMIGVDLEIKAVEVLVPVSSERVCLFKPDFLPCTFSKYLDATPRSCAEEVIPTANVVQKSLLNDHVSSGNFSLNKLSPLQDTRQCYGGSTEYAGPYAGYRNYQQHLTAGNGTEADCCMGLFHFCFSSMCSSIVLVIFNS
;
A
#
# COMPACT_ATOMS: atom_id res chain seq x y z
N MET A 1 -10.38 -25.29 -1.23
CA MET A 1 -11.48 -24.33 -1.08
C MET A 1 -11.78 -23.81 -2.48
N GLU A 2 -12.92 -24.20 -3.04
CA GLU A 2 -13.53 -23.41 -4.12
C GLU A 2 -13.83 -22.04 -3.52
N GLY A 3 -13.26 -20.98 -4.08
CA GLY A 3 -13.38 -19.62 -3.54
C GLY A 3 -14.77 -19.09 -3.83
N SER A 4 -15.70 -19.19 -2.87
CA SER A 4 -16.95 -18.45 -2.96
C SER A 4 -16.66 -16.98 -2.71
N PHE A 5 -16.96 -16.13 -3.70
CA PHE A 5 -16.94 -14.67 -3.50
C PHE A 5 -18.04 -14.26 -2.51
N PRO A 6 -17.82 -13.23 -1.67
CA PRO A 6 -18.89 -12.70 -0.84
C PRO A 6 -19.98 -12.10 -1.73
N ALA A 7 -21.24 -12.18 -1.27
CA ALA A 7 -22.40 -11.71 -2.02
C ALA A 7 -22.29 -10.23 -2.40
N SER A 8 -21.69 -9.42 -1.53
CA SER A 8 -21.35 -8.02 -1.79
C SER A 8 -20.51 -7.80 -3.06
N SER A 9 -19.64 -8.73 -3.48
CA SER A 9 -18.86 -8.60 -4.73
C SER A 9 -19.73 -8.58 -5.99
N LEU A 10 -20.96 -9.09 -5.90
CA LEU A 10 -21.92 -9.16 -7.00
C LEU A 10 -22.89 -7.97 -7.02
N HIS A 11 -22.91 -7.16 -5.96
CA HIS A 11 -23.88 -6.08 -5.76
C HIS A 11 -23.13 -4.75 -5.57
N PRO A 12 -22.74 -4.08 -6.68
CA PRO A 12 -22.12 -2.76 -6.59
C PRO A 12 -23.04 -1.75 -5.91
N PRO A 13 -22.50 -0.74 -5.21
CA PRO A 13 -23.30 0.29 -4.57
C PRO A 13 -24.04 1.11 -5.64
N ALA A 14 -25.19 1.66 -5.26
CA ALA A 14 -25.90 2.59 -6.12
C ALA A 14 -25.00 3.80 -6.45
N VAL A 15 -24.83 4.09 -7.73
CA VAL A 15 -24.05 5.25 -8.19
C VAL A 15 -24.91 6.49 -8.04
N ALA A 16 -24.51 7.44 -7.18
CA ALA A 16 -25.11 8.77 -7.19
C ALA A 16 -24.81 9.44 -8.54
N PRO A 17 -25.77 10.17 -9.14
CA PRO A 17 -25.52 10.86 -10.41
C PRO A 17 -24.34 11.82 -10.24
N ALA A 18 -23.26 11.57 -10.99
CA ALA A 18 -22.06 12.39 -10.94
C ALA A 18 -22.38 13.84 -11.27
N THR A 19 -21.69 14.76 -10.59
CA THR A 19 -21.61 16.16 -11.01
C THR A 19 -21.03 16.23 -12.43
N THR A 20 -21.29 17.31 -13.18
CA THR A 20 -20.87 17.45 -14.60
C THR A 20 -19.34 17.40 -14.82
N ARG A 21 -18.54 17.33 -13.75
CA ARG A 21 -17.07 17.17 -13.78
C ARG A 21 -16.65 16.24 -12.63
N CYS A 22 -15.86 15.23 -12.92
CA CYS A 22 -15.23 14.36 -11.94
C CYS A 22 -14.27 15.16 -11.05
N ALA A 23 -14.29 14.85 -9.75
CA ALA A 23 -13.27 15.30 -8.82
C ALA A 23 -11.85 14.96 -9.33
N PRO A 24 -10.85 15.82 -9.05
CA PRO A 24 -9.48 15.65 -9.53
C PRO A 24 -8.76 14.42 -8.92
N TRP A 25 -9.36 13.83 -7.90
CA TRP A 25 -8.94 12.55 -7.34
C TRP A 25 -10.18 11.83 -6.77
N VAL A 26 -10.06 10.53 -6.56
CA VAL A 26 -11.10 9.69 -5.97
C VAL A 26 -10.52 8.75 -4.92
N LEU A 27 -11.31 8.37 -3.92
CA LEU A 27 -11.00 7.24 -3.05
C LEU A 27 -11.65 5.99 -3.66
N LEU A 28 -10.83 5.12 -4.24
CA LEU A 28 -11.30 3.97 -5.02
C LEU A 28 -11.25 2.70 -4.18
N ASP A 29 -12.31 1.91 -4.18
CA ASP A 29 -12.22 0.51 -3.80
C ASP A 29 -11.40 -0.26 -4.83
N SER A 30 -10.25 -0.76 -4.39
CA SER A 30 -9.31 -1.46 -5.26
C SER A 30 -9.73 -2.89 -5.58
N ARG A 31 -10.84 -3.42 -5.04
CA ARG A 31 -11.44 -4.68 -5.48
C ARG A 31 -12.60 -4.46 -6.43
N ALA A 32 -12.61 -5.23 -7.51
CA ALA A 32 -13.67 -5.17 -8.50
C ALA A 32 -14.97 -5.80 -8.01
N TYR A 33 -16.07 -5.20 -8.46
CA TYR A 33 -17.37 -5.86 -8.48
C TYR A 33 -17.55 -6.67 -9.77
N PHE A 34 -18.20 -7.83 -9.67
CA PHE A 34 -18.60 -8.63 -10.83
C PHE A 34 -20.01 -8.26 -11.28
N ALA A 35 -20.13 -7.12 -11.94
CA ALA A 35 -21.41 -6.60 -12.42
C ALA A 35 -21.28 -5.93 -13.78
N VAL A 36 -22.32 -6.02 -14.60
CA VAL A 36 -22.37 -5.31 -15.88
C VAL A 36 -22.59 -3.83 -15.60
N CYS A 37 -21.57 -3.01 -15.84
CA CYS A 37 -21.65 -1.56 -15.71
C CYS A 37 -21.01 -0.91 -16.95
N LYS A 38 -21.82 -0.43 -17.88
CA LYS A 38 -21.32 0.23 -19.09
C LYS A 38 -21.52 1.74 -18.99
N ASN A 39 -20.42 2.49 -19.04
CA ASN A 39 -20.43 3.95 -18.94
C ASN A 39 -19.26 4.57 -19.76
N ALA A 40 -19.03 5.87 -19.64
CA ALA A 40 -17.99 6.59 -20.39
C ALA A 40 -16.54 6.14 -20.06
N THR A 41 -16.34 5.54 -18.89
CA THR A 41 -15.04 5.00 -18.45
C THR A 41 -14.80 3.55 -18.89
N THR A 42 -15.74 2.95 -19.65
CA THR A 42 -15.60 1.55 -20.07
C THR A 42 -14.47 1.37 -21.07
N ALA A 43 -13.50 0.54 -20.70
CA ALA A 43 -12.44 0.07 -21.58
C ALA A 43 -12.46 -1.47 -21.68
N GLU A 44 -11.94 -2.00 -22.78
CA GLU A 44 -11.97 -3.44 -23.07
C GLU A 44 -10.62 -3.93 -23.57
N ALA A 45 -10.28 -5.17 -23.22
CA ALA A 45 -9.06 -5.85 -23.62
C ALA A 45 -9.33 -7.33 -23.84
N THR A 46 -8.39 -8.01 -24.49
CA THR A 46 -8.39 -9.46 -24.64
C THR A 46 -7.36 -10.07 -23.69
N THR A 47 -7.77 -11.09 -22.94
CA THR A 47 -6.89 -11.85 -22.04
C THR A 47 -5.94 -12.76 -22.82
N SER A 48 -4.94 -13.32 -22.15
CA SER A 48 -4.03 -14.32 -22.77
C SER A 48 -4.77 -15.56 -23.29
N THR A 49 -5.94 -15.86 -22.73
CA THR A 49 -6.82 -16.97 -23.14
C THR A 49 -7.87 -16.58 -24.19
N SER A 50 -7.73 -15.40 -24.81
CA SER A 50 -8.63 -14.88 -25.85
C SER A 50 -10.05 -14.56 -25.39
N HIS A 51 -10.29 -14.38 -24.09
CA HIS A 51 -11.57 -13.88 -23.58
C HIS A 51 -11.58 -12.35 -23.56
N MET A 52 -12.74 -11.75 -23.86
CA MET A 52 -12.90 -10.30 -23.77
C MET A 52 -13.24 -9.89 -22.34
N VAL A 53 -12.41 -9.02 -21.77
CA VAL A 53 -12.64 -8.40 -20.46
C VAL A 53 -12.94 -6.92 -20.62
N LYS A 54 -13.90 -6.42 -19.83
CA LYS A 54 -14.28 -5.01 -19.75
C LYS A 54 -14.13 -4.53 -18.32
N VAL A 55 -13.58 -3.34 -18.18
CA VAL A 55 -13.39 -2.64 -16.92
C VAL A 55 -14.14 -1.32 -17.01
N SER A 56 -14.86 -0.95 -15.96
CA SER A 56 -15.55 0.35 -15.88
C SER A 56 -15.49 0.89 -14.48
N PHE A 57 -15.15 2.17 -14.34
CA PHE A 57 -15.10 2.89 -13.08
C PHE A 57 -16.41 3.66 -12.86
N CYS A 58 -16.91 3.60 -11.64
CA CYS A 58 -18.04 4.37 -11.14
C CYS A 58 -17.49 5.37 -10.14
N LEU A 59 -17.33 6.61 -10.57
CA LEU A 59 -16.67 7.65 -9.80
C LEU A 59 -17.67 8.40 -8.92
N SER A 60 -17.26 8.63 -7.68
CA SER A 60 -17.95 9.41 -6.68
C SER A 60 -16.99 10.48 -6.16
N ASP A 61 -17.50 11.69 -5.92
CA ASP A 61 -16.69 12.76 -5.35
C ASP A 61 -16.27 12.39 -3.91
N PRO A 62 -14.98 12.48 -3.55
CA PRO A 62 -14.54 12.26 -2.17
C PRO A 62 -15.33 13.15 -1.20
N PRO A 63 -15.69 12.64 -0.01
CA PRO A 63 -15.20 11.41 0.61
C PRO A 63 -15.95 10.12 0.22
N ALA A 64 -16.93 10.18 -0.69
CA ALA A 64 -17.63 8.98 -1.13
C ALA A 64 -16.69 8.02 -1.87
N ILE A 65 -16.93 6.73 -1.70
CA ILE A 65 -16.09 5.67 -2.23
C ILE A 65 -16.46 5.42 -3.69
N SER A 66 -15.50 5.59 -4.57
CA SER A 66 -15.59 5.15 -5.97
C SER A 66 -15.37 3.64 -6.04
N HIS A 67 -15.90 2.99 -7.07
CA HIS A 67 -15.68 1.56 -7.30
C HIS A 67 -15.46 1.27 -8.77
N PHE A 68 -15.12 0.02 -9.09
CA PHE A 68 -15.04 -0.42 -10.48
C PHE A 68 -15.63 -1.82 -10.64
N CYS A 69 -16.08 -2.10 -11.85
CA CYS A 69 -16.67 -3.37 -12.23
C CYS A 69 -15.83 -4.05 -13.30
N VAL A 70 -15.76 -5.38 -13.22
CA VAL A 70 -15.17 -6.25 -14.24
C VAL A 70 -16.26 -7.17 -14.78
N PHE A 71 -16.41 -7.19 -16.11
CA PHE A 71 -17.42 -8.00 -16.79
C PHE A 71 -16.99 -8.33 -18.22
N GLY A 72 -17.66 -9.30 -18.84
CA GLY A 72 -17.45 -9.69 -20.23
C GLY A 72 -18.62 -10.56 -20.70
N PRO A 73 -18.83 -10.71 -22.01
CA PRO A 73 -19.96 -11.50 -22.53
C PRO A 73 -19.88 -12.98 -22.13
N GLU A 74 -18.67 -13.50 -21.96
CA GLU A 74 -18.40 -14.91 -21.64
C GLU A 74 -17.71 -15.08 -20.28
N LEU A 75 -17.47 -13.98 -19.54
CA LEU A 75 -16.78 -14.00 -18.26
C LEU A 75 -17.78 -14.13 -17.12
N LYS A 76 -17.60 -15.17 -16.31
CA LYS A 76 -18.28 -15.37 -15.03
C LYS A 76 -17.33 -15.08 -13.88
N HIS A 77 -17.88 -14.76 -12.72
CA HIS A 77 -17.05 -14.56 -11.51
C HIS A 77 -16.29 -15.85 -11.13
N GLU A 78 -16.85 -17.02 -11.40
CA GLU A 78 -16.22 -18.35 -11.24
C GLU A 78 -14.93 -18.53 -12.07
N ASP A 79 -14.74 -17.73 -13.11
CA ASP A 79 -13.53 -17.73 -13.93
C ASP A 79 -12.35 -17.04 -13.23
N PHE A 80 -12.57 -16.45 -12.05
CA PHE A 80 -11.57 -15.72 -11.27
C PHE A 80 -11.22 -16.44 -9.96
N MET A 81 -9.94 -16.52 -9.63
CA MET A 81 -9.48 -17.05 -8.34
C MET A 81 -9.71 -16.07 -7.18
N MET A 82 -9.73 -14.77 -7.50
CA MET A 82 -9.92 -13.67 -6.55
C MET A 82 -10.48 -12.46 -7.27
N GLU A 83 -11.01 -11.50 -6.51
CA GLU A 83 -11.54 -10.26 -7.07
C GLU A 83 -10.40 -9.55 -7.82
N PRO A 84 -10.61 -9.09 -9.06
CA PRO A 84 -9.65 -8.24 -9.74
C PRO A 84 -9.26 -7.04 -8.89
N LEU A 85 -7.99 -6.66 -8.94
CA LEU A 85 -7.43 -5.63 -8.07
C LEU A 85 -6.86 -4.45 -8.86
N VAL A 86 -7.04 -3.23 -8.35
CA VAL A 86 -6.16 -2.09 -8.68
C VAL A 86 -4.96 -2.15 -7.75
N LEU A 87 -3.76 -2.28 -8.31
CA LEU A 87 -2.53 -2.36 -7.54
C LEU A 87 -1.84 -1.00 -7.36
N PHE A 88 -1.97 -0.14 -8.37
CA PHE A 88 -1.30 1.15 -8.37
C PHE A 88 -1.99 2.13 -9.32
N SER A 89 -1.92 3.43 -9.02
CA SER A 89 -2.33 4.49 -9.94
C SER A 89 -1.31 5.63 -9.92
N ALA A 90 -1.00 6.15 -11.11
CA ALA A 90 -0.13 7.31 -11.27
C ALA A 90 -0.57 8.12 -12.49
N LYS A 91 -0.72 9.44 -12.30
CA LYS A 91 -1.31 10.33 -13.32
C LYS A 91 -2.61 9.71 -13.87
N ASP A 92 -2.65 9.45 -15.17
CA ASP A 92 -3.76 8.93 -15.97
C ASP A 92 -3.77 7.39 -16.05
N LEU A 93 -2.81 6.73 -15.41
CA LEU A 93 -2.60 5.29 -15.47
C LEU A 93 -3.17 4.58 -14.24
N VAL A 94 -3.80 3.42 -14.45
CA VAL A 94 -4.26 2.51 -13.40
C VAL A 94 -3.82 1.09 -13.75
N LEU A 95 -3.00 0.50 -12.88
CA LEU A 95 -2.49 -0.87 -13.03
C LEU A 95 -3.43 -1.85 -12.35
N LEU A 96 -3.98 -2.78 -13.12
CA LEU A 96 -4.92 -3.80 -12.69
C LEU A 96 -4.26 -5.18 -12.70
N ARG A 97 -4.71 -6.06 -11.80
CA ARG A 97 -4.35 -7.48 -11.77
C ARG A 97 -5.59 -8.35 -11.73
N LEU A 98 -5.73 -9.22 -12.72
CA LEU A 98 -6.84 -10.17 -12.85
C LEU A 98 -6.27 -11.58 -12.70
N ALA A 99 -6.79 -12.39 -11.78
CA ALA A 99 -6.32 -13.77 -11.60
C ALA A 99 -7.42 -14.76 -11.98
N PHE A 100 -7.15 -15.57 -13.00
CA PHE A 100 -8.13 -16.50 -13.57
C PHE A 100 -8.01 -17.91 -12.98
N THR A 101 -9.12 -18.67 -12.89
CA THR A 101 -9.14 -20.06 -12.39
C THR A 101 -8.60 -21.06 -13.41
N VAL A 102 -8.80 -20.80 -14.71
CA VAL A 102 -8.39 -21.70 -15.80
C VAL A 102 -7.52 -20.95 -16.82
N GLY A 103 -6.31 -21.47 -17.04
CA GLY A 103 -5.44 -21.10 -18.16
C GLY A 103 -5.34 -22.23 -19.20
N PRO A 104 -4.50 -22.08 -20.24
CA PRO A 104 -4.19 -23.17 -21.15
C PRO A 104 -3.73 -24.39 -20.35
N ARG A 105 -4.46 -25.50 -20.51
CA ARG A 105 -4.43 -26.72 -19.68
C ARG A 105 -3.02 -27.15 -19.23
N SER A 106 -2.64 -26.83 -17.99
CA SER A 106 -1.93 -27.69 -17.03
C SER A 106 -1.50 -26.86 -15.82
N THR A 107 -1.53 -27.47 -14.63
CA THR A 107 -1.19 -26.90 -13.30
C THR A 107 -2.35 -26.27 -12.53
N HIS A 108 -3.15 -27.13 -11.90
CA HIS A 108 -3.85 -26.80 -10.65
C HIS A 108 -2.78 -26.38 -9.63
N LYS A 109 -2.94 -25.20 -9.04
CA LYS A 109 -2.05 -24.54 -8.05
C LYS A 109 -0.83 -23.83 -8.65
N ASP A 110 -1.00 -22.57 -9.03
CA ASP A 110 -0.05 -21.50 -8.75
C ASP A 110 -0.55 -20.16 -9.34
N SER A 111 -0.08 -19.05 -8.77
CA SER A 111 -0.30 -17.64 -9.14
C SER A 111 0.09 -17.24 -10.58
N ARG A 112 0.26 -18.19 -11.50
CA ARG A 112 0.71 -17.98 -12.88
C ARG A 112 -0.41 -17.58 -13.85
N LEU A 113 -1.66 -17.64 -13.39
CA LEU A 113 -2.85 -17.20 -14.15
C LEU A 113 -3.24 -15.74 -13.85
N ALA A 114 -2.40 -15.03 -13.09
CA ALA A 114 -2.58 -13.60 -12.92
C ALA A 114 -2.04 -12.86 -14.14
N GLU A 115 -2.83 -11.95 -14.67
CA GLU A 115 -2.47 -11.07 -15.78
C GLU A 115 -2.54 -9.62 -15.31
N TYR A 116 -1.60 -8.81 -15.78
CA TYR A 116 -1.63 -7.38 -15.56
C TYR A 116 -2.29 -6.68 -16.74
N PHE A 117 -3.13 -5.70 -16.44
CA PHE A 117 -3.74 -4.83 -17.42
C PHE A 117 -3.48 -3.39 -17.05
N LEU A 118 -3.17 -2.56 -18.03
CA LEU A 118 -3.03 -1.14 -17.84
C LEU A 118 -4.26 -0.44 -18.40
N TYR A 119 -5.00 0.22 -17.51
CA TYR A 119 -6.04 1.14 -17.90
C TYR A 119 -5.45 2.55 -18.05
N LYS A 120 -5.72 3.19 -19.19
CA LYS A 120 -5.32 4.57 -19.47
C LYS A 120 -6.56 5.45 -19.50
N ALA A 121 -6.69 6.33 -18.52
CA ALA A 121 -7.60 7.46 -18.57
C ALA A 121 -7.07 8.45 -19.62
N GLY A 122 -7.94 9.14 -20.35
CA GLY A 122 -7.46 10.07 -21.36
C GLY A 122 -8.58 10.86 -21.99
N ARG A 123 -8.18 11.86 -22.80
CA ARG A 123 -9.08 12.76 -23.53
C ARG A 123 -9.77 12.01 -24.66
N GLY A 124 -10.81 11.24 -24.34
CA GLY A 124 -11.53 10.40 -25.30
C GLY A 124 -12.01 9.09 -24.67
N LYS A 125 -12.08 8.02 -25.48
CA LYS A 125 -12.40 6.68 -24.98
C LYS A 125 -11.18 6.15 -24.22
N PRO A 126 -11.32 5.74 -22.95
CA PRO A 126 -10.22 5.10 -22.23
C PRO A 126 -9.82 3.78 -22.91
N SER A 127 -8.57 3.37 -22.71
CA SER A 127 -8.05 2.10 -23.21
C SER A 127 -7.69 1.16 -22.07
N LEU A 128 -7.74 -0.13 -22.37
CA LEU A 128 -7.28 -1.20 -21.50
C LEU A 128 -6.33 -2.06 -22.32
N GLU A 129 -5.11 -2.24 -21.84
CA GLU A 129 -4.06 -2.95 -22.57
C GLU A 129 -3.49 -4.07 -21.70
N PRO A 130 -3.40 -5.32 -22.19
CA PRO A 130 -2.73 -6.38 -21.46
C PRO A 130 -1.23 -6.10 -21.44
N ILE A 131 -0.61 -6.30 -20.27
CA ILE A 131 0.84 -6.22 -20.12
C ILE A 131 1.45 -7.59 -20.41
N PRO A 132 2.57 -7.67 -21.16
CA PRO A 132 3.23 -8.94 -21.43
C PRO A 132 3.56 -9.71 -20.17
N VAL A 133 3.56 -11.04 -20.28
CA VAL A 133 3.91 -11.96 -19.19
C VAL A 133 5.28 -11.58 -18.61
N THR A 134 5.37 -11.56 -17.27
CA THR A 134 6.62 -11.29 -16.55
C THR A 134 7.69 -12.34 -16.87
N PRO A 135 8.98 -12.05 -16.61
CA PRO A 135 10.06 -12.99 -16.90
C PRO A 135 9.83 -14.40 -16.33
N PRO A 136 10.31 -15.47 -17.00
CA PRO A 136 10.17 -16.83 -16.49
C PRO A 136 10.72 -16.98 -15.08
N GLY A 137 9.97 -17.65 -14.20
CA GLY A 137 10.36 -17.87 -12.80
C GLY A 137 9.85 -16.80 -11.83
N THR A 138 9.31 -15.68 -12.33
CA THR A 138 8.66 -14.68 -11.47
C THR A 138 7.19 -15.03 -11.23
N ARG A 139 6.62 -14.47 -10.17
CA ARG A 139 5.18 -14.50 -9.89
C ARG A 139 4.66 -13.08 -9.97
N ASN A 140 3.48 -12.88 -10.54
CA ASN A 140 2.82 -11.57 -10.55
C ASN A 140 2.49 -11.14 -9.11
N SER A 141 3.35 -10.27 -8.58
CA SER A 141 3.32 -9.63 -7.27
C SER A 141 2.09 -8.73 -7.08
N PHE A 142 1.75 -8.48 -5.81
CA PHE A 142 0.76 -7.49 -5.40
C PHE A 142 1.39 -6.10 -5.18
N HIS A 143 2.72 -6.00 -5.09
CA HIS A 143 3.46 -4.78 -4.74
C HIS A 143 4.28 -4.25 -5.93
N ILE A 144 3.58 -4.07 -7.04
CA ILE A 144 4.09 -3.59 -8.32
C ILE A 144 3.54 -2.20 -8.59
N CYS A 145 4.32 -1.33 -9.22
CA CYS A 145 3.90 0.03 -9.54
C CYS A 145 3.94 0.32 -11.04
N VAL A 146 3.20 1.35 -11.45
CA VAL A 146 3.31 1.96 -12.78
C VAL A 146 3.76 3.41 -12.62
N LEU A 147 4.77 3.82 -13.38
CA LEU A 147 5.24 5.20 -13.42
C LEU A 147 5.22 5.72 -14.87
N PRO A 148 4.46 6.80 -15.14
CA PRO A 148 4.58 7.50 -16.40
C PRO A 148 5.93 8.22 -16.50
N SER A 149 6.50 8.27 -17.70
CA SER A 149 7.63 9.11 -18.01
C SER A 149 7.22 10.59 -17.93
N ASP A 150 8.17 11.46 -17.63
CA ASP A 150 7.91 12.90 -17.55
C ASP A 150 8.03 13.60 -18.91
N ASP A 151 8.56 12.92 -19.93
CA ASP A 151 8.82 13.46 -21.27
C ASP A 151 7.57 13.58 -22.19
N ASP A 152 6.34 13.54 -21.63
CA ASP A 152 5.04 13.74 -22.31
C ASP A 152 4.70 12.79 -23.49
N ASP A 153 5.57 11.82 -23.82
CA ASP A 153 5.39 10.85 -24.93
C ASP A 153 4.38 9.72 -24.63
N GLY A 154 3.68 9.76 -23.48
CA GLY A 154 2.80 8.66 -23.04
C GLY A 154 3.54 7.35 -22.69
N GLU A 155 4.88 7.39 -22.68
CA GLU A 155 5.73 6.29 -22.22
C GLU A 155 5.55 6.07 -20.71
N PHE A 156 5.54 4.83 -20.29
CA PHE A 156 5.52 4.41 -18.89
C PHE A 156 6.44 3.20 -18.66
N VAL A 157 6.77 3.00 -17.39
CA VAL A 157 7.42 1.79 -16.89
C VAL A 157 6.56 1.13 -15.83
N ILE A 158 6.66 -0.20 -15.72
CA ILE A 158 6.09 -0.97 -14.63
C ILE A 158 7.25 -1.63 -13.89
N ALA A 159 7.30 -1.50 -12.57
CA ALA A 159 8.41 -1.98 -11.77
C ALA A 159 7.96 -2.81 -10.56
N ASP A 160 8.59 -3.96 -10.40
CA ASP A 160 8.43 -4.89 -9.29
C ASP A 160 9.80 -5.21 -8.68
N LEU A 161 9.88 -5.32 -7.36
CA LEU A 161 11.11 -5.60 -6.64
C LEU A 161 10.95 -6.86 -5.81
N CYS A 162 11.66 -7.92 -6.21
CA CYS A 162 11.64 -9.20 -5.54
C CYS A 162 12.87 -9.33 -4.65
N MET A 163 12.65 -9.55 -3.35
CA MET A 163 13.74 -9.93 -2.47
C MET A 163 14.22 -11.34 -2.81
N THR A 164 15.52 -11.49 -3.04
CA THR A 164 16.17 -12.79 -3.16
C THR A 164 16.76 -13.20 -1.80
N ASN A 165 17.53 -14.29 -1.75
CA ASN A 165 18.22 -14.69 -0.53
C ASN A 165 19.72 -14.46 -0.75
N PRO A 166 20.40 -13.61 0.05
CA PRO A 166 20.02 -12.98 1.34
C PRO A 166 19.14 -11.71 1.25
N ARG A 167 18.62 -11.22 2.40
CA ARG A 167 17.76 -10.00 2.54
C ARG A 167 18.37 -8.70 2.00
N SER A 168 19.63 -8.69 1.58
CA SER A 168 20.28 -7.55 0.95
C SER A 168 20.20 -7.57 -0.58
N ASP A 169 19.82 -8.70 -1.17
CA ASP A 169 19.94 -8.95 -2.59
C ASP A 169 18.54 -9.00 -3.21
N TYR A 170 18.34 -8.28 -4.30
CA TYR A 170 17.02 -8.07 -4.91
C TYR A 170 17.09 -8.20 -6.42
N GLU A 171 16.00 -8.67 -7.02
CA GLU A 171 15.76 -8.60 -8.46
C GLU A 171 14.75 -7.49 -8.73
N LEU A 172 15.19 -6.48 -9.49
CA LEU A 172 14.29 -5.45 -10.02
C LEU A 172 13.84 -5.85 -11.42
N HIS A 173 12.55 -6.07 -11.60
CA HIS A 173 11.93 -6.32 -12.89
C HIS A 173 11.28 -5.04 -13.40
N VAL A 174 11.70 -4.56 -14.58
CA VAL A 174 11.16 -3.35 -15.20
C VAL A 174 10.64 -3.66 -16.59
N PHE A 175 9.34 -3.45 -16.80
CA PHE A 175 8.73 -3.37 -18.12
C PHE A 175 8.85 -1.95 -18.66
N SER A 176 9.23 -1.82 -19.92
CA SER A 176 9.26 -0.53 -20.62
C SER A 176 8.27 -0.56 -21.78
N SER A 177 7.30 0.35 -21.76
CA SER A 177 6.35 0.56 -22.86
C SER A 177 7.04 0.89 -24.19
N LYS A 178 8.13 1.66 -24.16
CA LYS A 178 8.96 2.00 -25.33
C LYS A 178 9.50 0.77 -26.06
N THR A 179 9.92 -0.24 -25.31
CA THR A 179 10.54 -1.45 -25.88
C THR A 179 9.58 -2.63 -25.96
N GLY A 180 8.45 -2.56 -25.25
CA GLY A 180 7.50 -3.66 -25.07
C GLY A 180 8.09 -4.88 -24.35
N LYS A 181 9.17 -4.70 -23.58
CA LYS A 181 9.94 -5.80 -22.98
C LYS A 181 10.18 -5.60 -21.49
N TRP A 182 10.24 -6.74 -20.80
CA TRP A 182 10.74 -6.83 -19.43
C TRP A 182 12.26 -6.92 -19.41
N THR A 183 12.87 -6.29 -18.42
CA THR A 183 14.29 -6.39 -18.08
C THR A 183 14.42 -6.74 -16.60
N THR A 184 15.41 -7.57 -16.25
CA THR A 184 15.71 -7.93 -14.87
C THR A 184 17.10 -7.42 -14.52
N LYS A 185 17.22 -6.72 -13.39
CA LYS A 185 18.49 -6.24 -12.85
C LYS A 185 18.70 -6.83 -11.45
N GLN A 186 19.86 -7.44 -11.24
CA GLN A 186 20.31 -7.86 -9.92
C GLN A 186 20.84 -6.65 -9.18
N LEU A 187 20.24 -6.35 -8.02
CA LEU A 187 20.58 -5.21 -7.19
C LEU A 187 20.97 -5.69 -5.81
N ARG A 188 21.95 -5.02 -5.20
CA ARG A 188 22.37 -5.27 -3.83
C ARG A 188 22.27 -4.00 -3.02
N LEU A 189 21.53 -4.06 -1.92
CA LEU A 189 21.43 -2.98 -0.96
C LEU A 189 22.77 -2.85 -0.23
N GLN A 190 23.47 -1.75 -0.48
CA GLN A 190 24.69 -1.37 0.22
C GLN A 190 24.31 -0.61 1.49
N ALA A 191 23.84 -1.35 2.50
CA ALA A 191 23.47 -0.75 3.78
C ALA A 191 24.72 -0.31 4.57
N SER A 192 24.59 0.77 5.34
CA SER A 192 25.63 1.22 6.27
C SER A 192 26.02 0.09 7.23
N PRO A 193 27.30 -0.03 7.68
CA PRO A 193 27.72 -1.04 8.64
C PRO A 193 26.93 -1.06 9.96
N VAL A 194 26.26 0.04 10.29
CA VAL A 194 25.39 0.17 11.46
C VAL A 194 24.06 -0.58 11.29
N VAL A 195 23.61 -0.78 10.04
CA VAL A 195 22.36 -1.47 9.71
C VAL A 195 22.56 -2.98 9.79
N LYS A 196 21.77 -3.63 10.64
CA LYS A 196 21.81 -5.08 10.83
C LYS A 196 20.79 -5.79 9.94
N LYS A 197 20.94 -7.11 9.79
CA LYS A 197 20.01 -7.94 9.00
C LYS A 197 18.58 -7.88 9.54
N GLU A 198 18.43 -7.67 10.84
CA GLU A 198 17.16 -7.54 11.55
C GLU A 198 16.51 -6.17 11.34
N ASP A 199 17.26 -5.16 10.89
CA ASP A 199 16.70 -3.87 10.48
C ASP A 199 16.11 -3.93 9.06
N LEU A 200 16.67 -4.80 8.21
CA LEU A 200 16.26 -4.88 6.81
C LEU A 200 14.85 -5.46 6.64
N PRO A 201 14.05 -4.90 5.69
CA PRO A 201 12.75 -5.40 5.27
C PRO A 201 12.72 -6.92 5.04
N GLY A 202 11.58 -7.52 5.39
CA GLY A 202 11.32 -8.94 5.17
C GLY A 202 11.02 -9.30 3.71
N PRO A 203 10.79 -10.60 3.42
CA PRO A 203 10.31 -11.05 2.11
C PRO A 203 8.90 -10.56 1.78
N SER A 204 8.11 -10.24 2.80
CA SER A 204 6.73 -9.78 2.67
C SER A 204 6.70 -8.27 2.77
N LEU A 205 6.42 -7.61 1.65
CA LEU A 205 6.16 -6.17 1.61
C LEU A 205 4.67 -5.91 1.84
N ASP A 206 4.33 -4.71 2.27
CA ASP A 206 2.95 -4.31 2.59
C ASP A 206 2.36 -3.36 1.54
N LYS A 207 3.21 -2.51 0.95
CA LYS A 207 2.81 -1.41 0.07
C LYS A 207 3.93 -1.00 -0.88
N VAL A 208 3.57 -0.39 -2.00
CA VAL A 208 4.48 0.29 -2.92
C VAL A 208 3.97 1.71 -3.16
N ILE A 209 4.87 2.71 -3.20
CA ILE A 209 4.54 4.13 -3.42
C ILE A 209 5.51 4.78 -4.40
N ALA A 210 5.03 5.80 -5.11
CA ALA A 210 5.89 6.68 -5.89
C ALA A 210 6.53 7.74 -4.97
N LEU A 211 7.84 7.93 -5.07
CA LEU A 211 8.58 8.93 -4.30
C LEU A 211 8.86 10.22 -5.11
N GLY A 212 8.57 10.21 -6.41
CA GLY A 212 8.79 11.33 -7.32
C GLY A 212 10.08 11.20 -8.14
N GLY A 213 10.15 11.86 -9.29
CA GLY A 213 11.35 11.88 -10.16
C GLY A 213 11.81 10.49 -10.63
N GLY A 214 10.90 9.52 -10.70
CA GLY A 214 11.23 8.14 -11.05
C GLY A 214 11.57 7.20 -9.89
N ALA A 215 11.69 7.73 -8.67
CA ALA A 215 11.94 6.91 -7.50
C ALA A 215 10.67 6.18 -7.03
N VAL A 216 10.84 4.90 -6.67
CA VAL A 216 9.79 4.01 -6.14
C VAL A 216 10.23 3.51 -4.77
N GLY A 217 9.31 3.47 -3.81
CA GLY A 217 9.52 2.88 -2.49
C GLY A 217 8.69 1.62 -2.29
N TRP A 218 9.34 0.50 -2.00
CA TRP A 218 8.75 -0.77 -1.56
C TRP A 218 8.84 -0.86 -0.04
N ILE A 219 7.70 -1.08 0.61
CA ILE A 219 7.53 -0.79 2.04
C ILE A 219 7.25 -2.08 2.81
N ASP A 220 8.05 -2.30 3.86
CA ASP A 220 7.70 -3.12 5.01
C ASP A 220 7.35 -2.14 6.14
N LEU A 221 6.08 -2.05 6.53
CA LEU A 221 5.58 -1.06 7.48
C LEU A 221 6.09 -1.29 8.92
N TRP A 222 6.71 -2.44 9.18
CA TRP A 222 7.42 -2.70 10.43
C TRP A 222 8.86 -2.22 10.41
N ARG A 223 9.51 -2.20 9.24
CA ARG A 223 10.98 -2.07 9.15
C ARG A 223 11.46 -0.86 8.36
N GLY A 224 10.84 -0.58 7.23
CA GLY A 224 11.17 0.58 6.43
C GLY A 224 10.93 0.43 4.94
N ILE A 225 11.54 1.34 4.20
CA ILE A 225 11.33 1.53 2.76
C ILE A 225 12.63 1.17 2.03
N ILE A 226 12.56 0.23 1.10
CA ILE A 226 13.59 0.03 0.07
C ILE A 226 13.21 0.87 -1.12
N SER A 227 14.13 1.69 -1.64
CA SER A 227 13.83 2.54 -2.79
C SER A 227 14.95 2.63 -3.81
N CYS A 228 14.59 2.84 -5.07
CA CYS A 228 15.52 3.20 -6.14
C CYS A 228 14.79 3.97 -7.24
N ASN A 229 15.55 4.65 -8.10
CA ASN A 229 15.01 5.22 -9.33
C ASN A 229 14.96 4.14 -10.42
N VAL A 230 13.76 3.85 -10.93
CA VAL A 230 13.55 2.77 -11.90
C VAL A 230 13.89 3.17 -13.34
N PHE A 231 14.02 4.47 -13.62
CA PHE A 231 14.46 4.98 -14.92
C PHE A 231 15.98 5.00 -15.07
N ASP A 232 16.72 4.86 -13.97
CA ASP A 232 18.18 4.83 -14.02
C ASP A 232 18.68 3.61 -14.81
N LYS A 233 19.71 3.87 -15.63
CA LYS A 233 20.41 2.79 -16.34
C LYS A 233 20.98 1.77 -15.35
N ASN A 234 21.54 2.25 -14.24
CA ASN A 234 22.08 1.44 -13.15
C ASN A 234 21.43 1.87 -11.82
N PRO A 235 20.24 1.35 -11.49
CA PRO A 235 19.53 1.70 -10.26
C PRO A 235 20.35 1.36 -9.03
N VAL A 236 20.32 2.24 -8.03
CA VAL A 236 20.96 2.02 -6.73
C VAL A 236 19.87 1.93 -5.67
N LEU A 237 19.91 0.83 -4.89
CA LEU A 237 18.99 0.66 -3.77
C LEU A 237 19.43 1.52 -2.58
N SER A 238 18.46 2.14 -1.94
CA SER A 238 18.59 2.84 -0.67
C SER A 238 17.60 2.27 0.35
N PHE A 239 17.92 2.42 1.63
CA PHE A 239 17.07 1.99 2.73
C PHE A 239 16.76 3.17 3.64
N THR A 240 15.49 3.28 4.00
CA THR A 240 14.97 4.28 4.94
C THR A 240 14.23 3.57 6.07
N PRO A 241 14.73 3.61 7.32
CA PRO A 241 14.03 3.03 8.44
C PRO A 241 12.79 3.85 8.81
N VAL A 242 11.78 3.18 9.37
CA VAL A 242 10.56 3.83 9.89
C VAL A 242 10.47 3.67 11.41
N PRO A 243 9.80 4.57 12.14
CA PRO A 243 9.61 4.45 13.58
C PRO A 243 8.97 3.11 14.02
N MET A 244 9.53 2.48 15.04
CA MET A 244 9.06 1.19 15.56
C MET A 244 7.81 1.34 16.45
N LEU A 245 6.99 0.29 16.54
CA LEU A 245 5.82 0.25 17.42
C LEU A 245 6.30 -0.26 18.78
N GLU A 246 6.09 0.51 19.85
CA GLU A 246 6.62 0.19 21.18
C GLU A 246 6.21 -1.20 21.68
N GLU A 247 5.02 -1.66 21.28
CA GLU A 247 4.41 -2.85 21.87
C GLU A 247 4.46 -4.09 20.96
N ASN A 248 5.01 -3.98 19.75
CA ASN A 248 5.10 -5.08 18.80
C ASN A 248 6.54 -5.32 18.32
N GLU A 249 7.44 -5.58 19.26
CA GLU A 249 8.86 -5.85 18.96
C GLU A 249 9.06 -7.10 18.10
N ARG A 250 8.09 -8.02 18.12
CA ARG A 250 8.10 -9.27 17.34
C ARG A 250 7.59 -9.08 15.91
N HIS A 251 7.07 -7.90 15.57
CA HIS A 251 6.47 -7.60 14.26
C HIS A 251 5.37 -8.59 13.87
N GLU A 252 4.51 -8.94 14.83
CA GLU A 252 3.42 -9.90 14.63
C GLU A 252 2.17 -9.20 14.06
N GLY A 253 1.41 -9.93 13.25
CA GLY A 253 0.18 -9.42 12.64
C GLY A 253 0.39 -8.52 11.41
N ASN A 254 -0.72 -8.04 10.86
CA ASN A 254 -0.72 -7.18 9.68
C ASN A 254 -0.44 -5.72 10.09
N PRO A 255 0.67 -5.09 9.68
CA PRO A 255 0.99 -3.72 10.07
C PRO A 255 -0.04 -2.70 9.57
N ARG A 256 -0.73 -2.99 8.46
CA ARG A 256 -1.75 -2.09 7.90
C ARG A 256 -2.91 -1.83 8.85
N LEU A 257 -3.14 -2.69 9.86
CA LEU A 257 -4.13 -2.44 10.92
C LEU A 257 -3.84 -1.17 11.72
N PHE A 258 -2.56 -0.78 11.81
CA PHE A 258 -2.10 0.28 12.69
C PHE A 258 -1.32 1.36 11.96
N ARG A 259 -0.84 1.10 10.75
CA ARG A 259 0.16 1.94 10.11
C ARG A 259 -0.11 2.13 8.63
N ASP A 260 0.21 3.32 8.15
CA ASP A 260 0.22 3.61 6.72
C ASP A 260 1.27 4.67 6.36
N ILE A 261 1.70 4.64 5.10
CA ILE A 261 2.68 5.56 4.52
C ILE A 261 2.18 6.04 3.17
N THR A 262 2.30 7.34 2.93
CA THR A 262 2.11 7.95 1.62
C THR A 262 3.28 8.88 1.30
N CYS A 263 3.41 9.27 0.03
CA CYS A 263 4.37 10.27 -0.39
C CYS A 263 3.72 11.23 -1.38
N SER A 264 3.86 12.53 -1.12
CA SER A 264 3.41 13.59 -2.01
C SER A 264 4.50 14.66 -2.10
N ASN A 265 4.84 15.07 -3.33
CA ASN A 265 5.84 16.11 -3.59
C ASN A 265 7.19 15.90 -2.87
N GLY A 266 7.68 14.66 -2.82
CA GLY A 266 8.94 14.31 -2.15
C GLY A 266 8.87 14.30 -0.62
N VAL A 267 7.69 14.52 -0.03
CA VAL A 267 7.45 14.40 1.41
C VAL A 267 6.74 13.09 1.69
N ILE A 268 7.40 12.22 2.44
CA ILE A 268 6.85 10.97 2.96
C ILE A 268 6.14 11.28 4.26
N LYS A 269 4.85 10.93 4.37
CA LYS A 269 4.05 11.02 5.59
C LYS A 269 3.76 9.62 6.10
N PHE A 270 3.94 9.43 7.40
CA PHE A 270 3.73 8.19 8.12
C PHE A 270 2.66 8.43 9.19
N VAL A 271 1.75 7.48 9.36
CA VAL A 271 0.76 7.48 10.43
C VAL A 271 0.82 6.18 11.21
N GLU A 272 0.62 6.30 12.52
CA GLU A 272 0.42 5.19 13.43
C GLU A 272 -0.84 5.42 14.28
N LEU A 273 -1.66 4.39 14.37
CA LEU A 273 -2.73 4.22 15.34
C LEU A 273 -2.18 3.40 16.51
N ASP A 274 -1.79 4.09 17.58
CA ASP A 274 -1.26 3.49 18.79
C ASP A 274 -2.40 3.14 19.74
N LEU A 275 -2.61 1.84 19.98
CA LEU A 275 -3.58 1.36 20.96
C LEU A 275 -3.02 1.58 22.36
N ARG A 276 -3.78 2.27 23.22
CA ARG A 276 -3.38 2.51 24.60
C ARG A 276 -3.88 1.39 25.48
N PHE A 277 -2.97 0.83 26.27
CA PHE A 277 -3.31 -0.05 27.37
C PHE A 277 -2.80 0.54 28.69
N LYS A 278 -3.62 0.44 29.75
CA LYS A 278 -3.17 0.81 31.11
C LYS A 278 -2.18 -0.23 31.62
N LYS A 279 -0.89 0.13 31.69
CA LYS A 279 0.18 -0.69 32.29
C LYS A 279 0.31 -0.37 33.79
N VAL A 280 0.43 -1.41 34.63
CA VAL A 280 0.81 -1.27 36.05
C VAL A 280 2.18 -1.91 36.25
N ALA A 281 3.17 -1.08 36.63
CA ALA A 281 4.61 -1.32 36.81
C ALA A 281 5.46 -1.54 35.53
N VAL A 282 6.54 -0.75 35.39
CA VAL A 282 7.53 -0.84 34.30
C VAL A 282 8.94 -0.71 34.86
N HIS A 283 9.85 -1.56 34.42
CA HIS A 283 11.21 -1.15 34.01
C HIS A 283 11.47 -1.82 32.65
N ASN A 284 11.71 -1.04 31.59
CA ASN A 284 12.32 -1.51 30.36
C ASN A 284 13.36 -0.49 29.90
N ILE A 285 14.59 -0.97 29.69
CA ILE A 285 15.66 -0.22 29.04
C ILE A 285 15.37 -0.28 27.54
N LYS A 286 15.10 0.88 26.92
CA LYS A 286 14.83 1.00 25.48
C LYS A 286 16.11 1.34 24.74
N THR A 287 16.37 0.68 23.61
CA THR A 287 17.50 1.02 22.73
C THR A 287 17.10 1.65 21.39
N ARG A 288 15.80 1.63 21.02
CA ARG A 288 15.26 2.19 19.75
C ARG A 288 14.20 3.27 19.99
N LYS A 289 14.15 4.27 19.11
CA LYS A 289 13.12 5.31 19.10
C LYS A 289 11.83 4.86 18.41
N THR A 290 10.69 5.24 18.97
CA THR A 290 9.34 4.96 18.45
C THR A 290 8.64 6.27 18.09
N THR A 291 7.48 6.19 17.44
CA THR A 291 6.58 7.34 17.20
C THR A 291 6.24 8.10 18.48
N LYS A 292 6.13 7.42 19.62
CA LYS A 292 5.82 8.01 20.92
C LYS A 292 6.94 8.89 21.45
N ASP A 293 8.20 8.64 21.08
CA ASP A 293 9.28 9.56 21.41
C ASP A 293 9.01 10.96 20.84
N LEU A 294 8.32 11.06 19.68
CA LEU A 294 7.90 12.34 19.11
C LEU A 294 6.87 13.09 19.97
N ASP A 295 6.27 12.48 20.99
CA ASP A 295 5.48 13.21 21.97
C ASP A 295 6.38 14.19 22.77
N SER A 296 7.66 13.83 22.94
CA SER A 296 8.67 14.57 23.72
C SER A 296 9.76 15.27 22.89
N VAL A 297 10.04 14.79 21.67
CA VAL A 297 11.04 15.38 20.77
C VAL A 297 10.40 15.74 19.42
N ASP A 298 11.01 16.66 18.68
CA ASP A 298 10.49 17.05 17.36
C ASP A 298 11.11 16.27 16.20
N ILE A 299 12.24 15.60 16.43
CA ILE A 299 13.05 14.93 15.40
C ILE A 299 13.52 13.57 15.92
N ILE A 300 13.51 12.55 15.05
CA ILE A 300 14.17 11.26 15.24
C ILE A 300 15.07 11.00 14.02
N HIS A 301 16.37 10.83 14.23
CA HIS A 301 17.30 10.48 13.15
C HIS A 301 17.24 8.99 12.78
N ASP A 302 17.57 8.67 11.52
CA ASP A 302 17.56 7.29 11.02
C ASP A 302 18.44 6.36 11.88
N SER A 303 19.56 6.85 12.41
CA SER A 303 20.45 6.08 13.29
C SER A 303 19.82 5.67 14.62
N GLU A 304 18.80 6.40 15.10
CA GLU A 304 18.09 6.12 16.35
C GLU A 304 16.96 5.09 16.17
N LEU A 305 16.62 4.77 14.92
CA LEU A 305 15.62 3.76 14.55
C LEU A 305 16.23 2.36 14.36
N LEU A 306 17.56 2.27 14.22
CA LEU A 306 18.28 1.01 13.98
C LEU A 306 18.48 0.22 15.28
N PHE A 307 18.59 -1.11 15.18
CA PHE A 307 18.85 -1.99 16.31
C PHE A 307 20.23 -1.72 16.94
N HIS A 308 20.27 -1.12 18.13
CA HIS A 308 21.44 -1.10 19.02
C HIS A 308 21.32 -2.23 20.04
N LYS A 309 22.39 -3.02 20.19
CA LYS A 309 22.39 -4.16 21.12
C LYS A 309 22.71 -3.61 22.51
N ASP A 310 21.80 -3.74 23.46
CA ASP A 310 22.17 -3.84 24.87
C ASP A 310 21.60 -5.16 25.40
N ASP A 311 22.49 -6.06 25.79
CA ASP A 311 22.16 -7.36 26.36
C ASP A 311 21.65 -7.13 27.80
N SER A 312 20.37 -6.84 27.95
CA SER A 312 19.67 -7.11 29.20
C SER A 312 18.26 -7.59 28.90
N CYS A 313 18.12 -8.90 28.68
CA CYS A 313 16.83 -9.57 28.79
C CYS A 313 16.41 -9.51 30.26
N THR A 314 15.45 -8.65 30.59
CA THR A 314 14.65 -8.82 31.81
C THR A 314 13.43 -9.67 31.50
N ASP A 315 13.09 -10.54 32.45
CA ASP A 315 11.93 -11.44 32.36
C ASP A 315 10.63 -10.66 32.04
N PRO A 316 9.70 -11.24 31.27
CA PRO A 316 8.42 -10.61 31.00
C PRO A 316 7.66 -10.43 32.32
N VAL A 317 7.42 -9.17 32.69
CA VAL A 317 6.55 -8.82 33.80
C VAL A 317 5.10 -9.02 33.35
N GLU A 318 4.31 -9.72 34.16
CA GLU A 318 2.88 -9.92 33.91
C GLU A 318 2.13 -8.59 34.07
N TYR A 319 1.45 -8.16 33.01
CA TYR A 319 0.62 -6.95 33.01
C TYR A 319 -0.83 -7.28 32.64
N THR A 320 -1.77 -6.63 33.30
CA THR A 320 -3.17 -6.60 32.85
C THR A 320 -3.32 -5.46 31.84
N LEU A 321 -3.57 -5.79 30.57
CA LEU A 321 -3.88 -4.80 29.55
C LEU A 321 -5.37 -4.46 29.63
N VAL A 322 -5.70 -3.27 30.13
CA VAL A 322 -7.04 -2.70 30.00
C VAL A 322 -7.00 -1.71 28.84
N ASP A 323 -7.85 -1.93 27.84
CA ASP A 323 -8.05 -1.01 26.71
C ASP A 323 -8.41 0.40 27.24
N ASP A 324 -7.64 1.39 26.80
CA ASP A 324 -7.79 2.80 27.17
C ASP A 324 -7.96 3.69 25.92
N GLY A 325 -8.44 3.11 24.82
CA GLY A 325 -8.62 3.79 23.53
C GLY A 325 -7.34 3.88 22.72
N TRP A 326 -7.21 4.87 21.85
CA TRP A 326 -6.07 4.98 20.93
C TRP A 326 -5.60 6.43 20.72
N LYS A 327 -4.39 6.57 20.17
CA LYS A 327 -3.81 7.83 19.73
C LYS A 327 -3.36 7.72 18.27
N LEU A 328 -3.72 8.70 17.46
CA LEU A 328 -3.12 8.89 16.14
C LEU A 328 -1.85 9.71 16.27
N ARG A 329 -0.74 9.18 15.75
CA ARG A 329 0.54 9.87 15.63
C ARG A 329 0.96 9.93 14.19
N THR A 330 1.39 11.09 13.74
CA THR A 330 1.97 11.28 12.42
C THR A 330 3.36 11.84 12.50
N CYS A 331 4.19 11.45 11.55
CA CYS A 331 5.49 12.04 11.31
C CYS A 331 5.74 12.13 9.81
N TYR A 332 6.70 12.96 9.42
CA TYR A 332 7.02 13.15 8.01
C TYR A 332 8.52 13.34 7.80
N ARG A 333 8.98 13.03 6.60
CA ARG A 333 10.35 13.32 6.15
C ARG A 333 10.35 13.71 4.69
N HIS A 334 11.33 14.52 4.29
CA HIS A 334 11.65 14.65 2.87
C HIS A 334 12.48 13.44 2.42
N THR A 335 12.36 13.04 1.14
CA THR A 335 13.14 11.92 0.56
C THR A 335 14.64 12.13 0.62
N SER A 336 15.09 13.37 0.74
CA SER A 336 16.52 13.74 0.86
C SER A 336 17.01 13.91 2.30
N TRP A 337 16.15 13.74 3.30
CA TRP A 337 16.55 13.83 4.72
C TRP A 337 16.97 12.47 5.24
N ASP A 338 17.65 12.45 6.38
CA ASP A 338 18.04 11.29 7.18
C ASP A 338 17.36 11.28 8.56
N TYR A 339 16.25 12.00 8.69
CA TYR A 339 15.47 12.10 9.91
C TYR A 339 13.97 12.25 9.63
N TRP A 340 13.18 11.87 10.61
CA TRP A 340 11.73 12.09 10.68
C TRP A 340 11.43 13.28 11.58
N ARG A 341 10.45 14.09 11.20
CA ARG A 341 9.90 15.19 12.01
C ARG A 341 8.52 14.83 12.54
N LYS A 342 8.25 15.31 13.75
CA LYS A 342 6.94 15.26 14.38
C LYS A 342 5.88 15.94 13.51
N GLY A 343 4.74 15.25 13.33
CA GLY A 343 3.51 15.79 12.78
C GLY A 343 2.49 16.06 13.89
N HIS A 344 1.26 15.60 13.68
CA HIS A 344 0.17 15.68 14.65
C HIS A 344 0.14 14.46 15.58
N THR A 345 -0.21 14.72 16.85
CA THR A 345 -0.61 13.72 17.83
C THR A 345 -2.03 14.05 18.32
N VAL A 346 -2.97 13.14 18.13
CA VAL A 346 -4.38 13.32 18.49
C VAL A 346 -4.85 12.12 19.30
N ASP A 347 -5.33 12.40 20.51
CA ASP A 347 -5.96 11.40 21.38
C ASP A 347 -7.44 11.21 21.00
N ILE A 348 -7.94 9.98 21.07
CA ILE A 348 -9.36 9.69 20.83
C ILE A 348 -10.29 10.58 21.66
N ASP A 349 -9.89 10.97 22.88
CA ASP A 349 -10.68 11.83 23.77
C ASP A 349 -10.76 13.29 23.32
N ASP A 350 -9.77 13.74 22.55
CA ASP A 350 -9.66 15.10 22.03
C ASP A 350 -10.45 15.30 20.74
N ILE A 351 -10.96 14.22 20.12
CA ILE A 351 -11.66 14.28 18.84
C ILE A 351 -13.11 14.71 19.04
N LEU A 352 -13.51 15.78 18.35
CA LEU A 352 -14.88 16.27 18.31
C LEU A 352 -15.71 15.45 17.31
N ALA A 353 -16.85 14.93 17.76
CA ALA A 353 -17.77 14.10 16.96
C ALA A 353 -19.23 14.60 17.01
N ASP A 354 -19.43 15.89 17.26
CA ASP A 354 -20.74 16.48 17.57
C ASP A 354 -21.58 16.86 16.33
N ASN A 355 -21.20 16.41 15.14
CA ASN A 355 -21.95 16.66 13.91
C ASN A 355 -23.30 15.92 13.97
N THR A 356 -24.40 16.66 13.75
CA THR A 356 -25.76 16.14 13.83
C THR A 356 -26.05 15.10 12.74
N ASP A 357 -25.57 15.31 11.51
CA ASP A 357 -25.76 14.38 10.40
C ASP A 357 -25.03 13.06 10.68
N HIS A 358 -23.82 13.14 11.24
CA HIS A 358 -23.05 11.97 11.65
C HIS A 358 -23.76 11.19 12.76
N SER A 359 -24.35 11.89 13.73
CA SER A 359 -25.10 11.28 14.83
C SER A 359 -26.39 10.60 14.36
N MET A 360 -27.02 11.10 13.29
CA MET A 360 -28.16 10.43 12.66
C MET A 360 -27.76 9.14 11.94
N LEU A 361 -26.58 9.13 11.29
CA LEU A 361 -26.06 7.97 10.57
C LEU A 361 -25.46 6.90 11.48
N LEU A 362 -24.83 7.30 12.58
CA LEU A 362 -24.20 6.41 13.55
C LEU A 362 -24.54 6.85 14.99
N PRO A 363 -25.74 6.50 15.50
CA PRO A 363 -26.18 6.90 16.84
C PRO A 363 -25.27 6.43 17.97
N GLN A 364 -24.47 5.38 17.75
CA GLN A 364 -23.51 4.84 18.70
C GLN A 364 -22.34 5.79 18.99
N LEU A 365 -22.19 6.88 18.24
CA LEU A 365 -21.27 7.97 18.61
C LEU A 365 -21.66 8.61 19.95
N TRP A 366 -22.94 8.62 20.33
CA TRP A 366 -23.36 9.22 21.58
C TRP A 366 -23.00 8.34 22.79
N ASP A 367 -22.17 8.84 23.69
CA ASP A 367 -21.92 8.21 24.99
C ASP A 367 -22.80 8.88 26.06
N ALA A 368 -23.82 8.15 26.50
CA ALA A 368 -24.75 8.61 27.53
C ALA A 368 -24.09 8.82 28.91
N LYS A 369 -22.99 8.11 29.22
CA LYS A 369 -22.26 8.29 30.49
C LYS A 369 -21.40 9.54 30.46
N ALA A 370 -20.74 9.80 29.34
CA ALA A 370 -19.93 11.00 29.14
C ALA A 370 -20.76 12.25 28.81
N GLY A 371 -22.00 12.07 28.33
CA GLY A 371 -22.88 13.16 27.91
C GLY A 371 -22.40 13.89 26.66
N LYS A 372 -21.62 13.22 25.80
CA LYS A 372 -21.05 13.79 24.57
C LYS A 372 -20.91 12.73 23.47
N SER A 373 -20.77 13.17 22.22
CA SER A 373 -20.40 12.27 21.13
C SER A 373 -18.90 11.93 21.19
N THR A 374 -18.54 10.68 20.90
CA THR A 374 -17.19 10.15 20.99
C THR A 374 -16.99 8.95 20.09
N LEU A 375 -15.73 8.71 19.70
CA LEU A 375 -15.31 7.50 18.97
C LEU A 375 -15.04 6.30 19.90
N ARG A 376 -15.10 6.47 21.24
CA ARG A 376 -14.79 5.40 22.20
C ARG A 376 -15.70 4.18 22.13
N ASN A 377 -16.90 4.33 21.58
CA ASN A 377 -17.84 3.24 21.39
C ASN A 377 -17.56 2.42 20.10
N LEU A 378 -16.53 2.79 19.35
CA LEU A 378 -16.17 2.16 18.08
C LEU A 378 -14.78 1.52 18.19
N TYR A 379 -14.65 0.36 17.56
CA TYR A 379 -13.36 -0.21 17.24
C TYR A 379 -12.88 0.43 15.95
N SER A 380 -11.69 1.03 15.95
CA SER A 380 -11.09 1.66 14.77
C SER A 380 -9.75 1.01 14.45
N ALA A 381 -9.48 0.81 13.16
CA ALA A 381 -8.24 0.25 12.65
C ALA A 381 -8.00 0.75 11.21
N TYR A 382 -6.88 0.33 10.62
CA TYR A 382 -6.48 0.65 9.25
C TYR A 382 -6.47 2.15 8.94
N PRO A 383 -5.58 2.92 9.58
CA PRO A 383 -5.38 4.31 9.19
C PRO A 383 -4.93 4.37 7.72
N THR A 384 -5.54 5.25 6.94
CA THR A 384 -5.20 5.47 5.53
C THR A 384 -4.99 6.97 5.33
N LEU A 385 -3.83 7.33 4.78
CA LEU A 385 -3.51 8.73 4.45
C LEU A 385 -4.04 9.11 3.06
N GLY A 386 -4.55 10.34 2.94
CA GLY A 386 -4.93 10.94 1.64
C GLY A 386 -3.73 11.20 0.71
N ILE A 387 -4.00 11.47 -0.57
CA ILE A 387 -2.96 11.73 -1.59
C ILE A 387 -2.40 13.15 -1.54
N ASP A 388 -3.18 14.13 -1.09
CA ASP A 388 -2.84 15.55 -1.15
C ASP A 388 -1.89 16.02 -0.05
N GLY A 389 -1.45 15.11 0.83
CA GLY A 389 -0.67 15.48 2.01
C GLY A 389 -1.50 16.21 3.07
N GLY A 390 -2.83 16.21 2.94
CA GLY A 390 -3.75 16.80 3.90
C GLY A 390 -3.68 16.16 5.29
N ASN A 391 -4.40 16.76 6.24
CA ASN A 391 -4.37 16.38 7.65
C ASN A 391 -5.45 15.36 8.03
N ILE A 392 -6.21 14.86 7.07
CA ILE A 392 -7.24 13.86 7.32
C ILE A 392 -6.65 12.45 7.27
N VAL A 393 -6.93 11.65 8.31
CA VAL A 393 -6.67 10.21 8.35
C VAL A 393 -8.01 9.48 8.30
N TYR A 394 -8.15 8.57 7.34
CA TYR A 394 -9.32 7.71 7.25
C TYR A 394 -9.10 6.44 8.06
N LEU A 395 -10.06 6.08 8.91
CA LEU A 395 -10.07 4.88 9.73
C LEU A 395 -11.25 4.00 9.34
N MET A 396 -11.05 2.69 9.34
CA MET A 396 -12.16 1.75 9.29
C MET A 396 -12.67 1.48 10.70
N SER A 397 -13.97 1.66 10.91
CA SER A 397 -14.60 1.55 12.22
C SER A 397 -15.82 0.64 12.22
N LYS A 398 -16.05 -0.03 13.35
CA LYS A 398 -17.23 -0.87 13.62
C LYS A 398 -17.66 -0.70 15.07
N VAL A 399 -18.96 -0.83 15.34
CA VAL A 399 -19.50 -0.80 16.72
C VAL A 399 -19.11 -2.08 17.45
N VAL A 400 -19.26 -3.22 16.78
CA VAL A 400 -18.85 -4.54 17.27
C VAL A 400 -17.90 -5.16 16.25
N TYR A 401 -16.92 -5.93 16.72
CA TYR A 401 -15.91 -6.55 15.87
C TYR A 401 -16.50 -7.33 14.66
N ASN A 402 -17.51 -8.15 14.94
CA ASN A 402 -18.22 -8.96 13.94
C ASN A 402 -19.49 -8.29 13.40
N ASP A 403 -19.61 -6.96 13.53
CA ASP A 403 -20.76 -6.24 12.99
C ASP A 403 -20.81 -6.35 11.46
N GLU A 404 -22.03 -6.52 10.95
CA GLU A 404 -22.37 -6.52 9.54
C GLU A 404 -22.35 -5.09 8.94
N ASN A 405 -22.24 -4.08 9.79
CA ASN A 405 -22.05 -2.69 9.40
C ASN A 405 -20.62 -2.24 9.68
N ALA A 406 -20.07 -1.43 8.77
CA ALA A 406 -18.78 -0.79 8.93
C ALA A 406 -18.85 0.64 8.43
N TRP A 407 -17.96 1.49 8.94
CA TRP A 407 -17.92 2.91 8.60
C TRP A 407 -16.49 3.34 8.34
N MET A 408 -16.29 4.11 7.27
CA MET A 408 -15.09 4.90 7.10
C MET A 408 -15.25 6.22 7.82
N ILE A 409 -14.34 6.52 8.74
CA ILE A 409 -14.31 7.76 9.52
C ILE A 409 -13.07 8.55 9.13
N GLY A 410 -13.24 9.78 8.66
CA GLY A 410 -12.12 10.69 8.41
C GLY A 410 -11.96 11.65 9.58
N VAL A 411 -10.80 11.59 10.24
CA VAL A 411 -10.44 12.48 11.34
C VAL A 411 -9.45 13.52 10.81
N ASP A 412 -9.82 14.79 10.88
CA ASP A 412 -8.88 15.90 10.64
C ASP A 412 -8.00 16.10 11.86
N LEU A 413 -6.69 15.92 11.69
CA LEU A 413 -5.72 15.98 12.78
C LEU A 413 -5.34 17.39 13.21
N GLU A 414 -5.65 18.41 12.40
CA GLU A 414 -5.34 19.81 12.69
C GLU A 414 -6.42 20.43 13.56
N ILE A 415 -7.69 20.28 13.16
CA ILE A 415 -8.83 20.77 13.94
C ILE A 415 -9.34 19.75 14.98
N LYS A 416 -8.85 18.50 14.91
CA LYS A 416 -9.23 17.38 15.81
C LYS A 416 -10.73 17.06 15.78
N ALA A 417 -11.30 16.87 14.60
CA ALA A 417 -12.72 16.61 14.42
C ALA A 417 -13.00 15.50 13.41
N VAL A 418 -14.16 14.85 13.54
CA VAL A 418 -14.70 13.92 12.54
C VAL A 418 -15.32 14.71 11.39
N GLU A 419 -14.63 14.74 10.26
CA GLU A 419 -15.07 15.44 9.03
C GLU A 419 -15.81 14.52 8.06
N VAL A 420 -15.56 13.21 8.15
CA VAL A 420 -16.11 12.23 7.21
C VAL A 420 -16.70 11.05 7.96
N LEU A 421 -17.91 10.65 7.58
CA LEU A 421 -18.55 9.40 8.00
C LEU A 421 -19.28 8.77 6.81
N VAL A 422 -18.76 7.65 6.30
CA VAL A 422 -19.32 6.95 5.13
C VAL A 422 -19.59 5.49 5.48
N PRO A 423 -20.83 4.97 5.28
CA PRO A 423 -21.10 3.55 5.50
C PRO A 423 -20.41 2.68 4.45
N VAL A 424 -19.92 1.52 4.87
CA VAL A 424 -19.18 0.55 4.04
C VAL A 424 -19.73 -0.85 4.30
N SER A 425 -19.81 -1.67 3.25
CA SER A 425 -20.19 -3.07 3.38
C SER A 425 -19.16 -3.84 4.18
N SER A 426 -19.54 -4.38 5.34
CA SER A 426 -18.66 -5.16 6.22
C SER A 426 -18.07 -6.41 5.56
N GLU A 427 -18.81 -7.05 4.64
CA GLU A 427 -18.36 -8.21 3.88
C GLU A 427 -17.12 -7.89 3.04
N ARG A 428 -16.98 -6.63 2.59
CA ARG A 428 -15.82 -6.16 1.81
C ARG A 428 -14.70 -5.61 2.67
N VAL A 429 -14.95 -5.36 3.96
CA VAL A 429 -13.95 -4.93 4.96
C VAL A 429 -13.79 -5.96 6.07
N CYS A 430 -13.62 -7.22 5.69
CA CYS A 430 -13.39 -8.33 6.61
C CYS A 430 -12.24 -8.00 7.60
N LEU A 431 -12.52 -8.10 8.90
CA LEU A 431 -11.59 -7.77 9.99
C LEU A 431 -10.96 -6.37 9.85
N PHE A 432 -11.76 -5.40 9.40
CA PHE A 432 -11.42 -4.00 9.14
C PHE A 432 -10.58 -3.72 7.89
N LYS A 433 -10.09 -4.73 7.15
CA LYS A 433 -9.15 -4.54 6.04
C LYS A 433 -9.81 -3.80 4.88
N PRO A 434 -9.56 -2.48 4.70
CA PRO A 434 -10.04 -1.78 3.56
C PRO A 434 -9.02 -1.93 2.44
N ASP A 435 -9.51 -2.21 1.25
CA ASP A 435 -8.69 -2.18 0.05
C ASP A 435 -8.97 -0.86 -0.70
N PHE A 436 -9.02 0.27 0.02
CA PHE A 436 -9.16 1.59 -0.61
C PHE A 436 -7.81 2.12 -1.07
N LEU A 437 -7.80 2.71 -2.26
CA LEU A 437 -6.65 3.37 -2.87
C LEU A 437 -7.09 4.75 -3.34
N PRO A 438 -6.52 5.84 -2.80
CA PRO A 438 -6.73 7.14 -3.40
C PRO A 438 -6.03 7.17 -4.77
N CYS A 439 -6.67 7.80 -5.75
CA CYS A 439 -6.26 7.75 -7.16
C CYS A 439 -6.47 9.11 -7.84
N THR A 440 -5.57 9.52 -8.73
CA THR A 440 -5.69 10.81 -9.46
C THR A 440 -6.13 10.66 -10.91
N PHE A 441 -6.40 9.45 -11.42
CA PHE A 441 -6.72 9.25 -12.84
C PHE A 441 -8.04 9.94 -13.26
N SER A 442 -8.94 10.17 -12.31
CA SER A 442 -10.24 10.82 -12.54
C SER A 442 -10.10 12.21 -13.19
N LYS A 443 -9.07 12.98 -12.82
CA LYS A 443 -8.81 14.30 -13.42
C LYS A 443 -8.53 14.28 -14.92
N TYR A 444 -8.15 13.13 -15.47
CA TYR A 444 -7.82 12.97 -16.88
C TYR A 444 -9.01 12.51 -17.74
N LEU A 445 -10.15 12.18 -17.12
CA LEU A 445 -11.36 11.78 -17.84
C LEU A 445 -12.12 12.98 -18.42
N ASP A 446 -12.02 14.17 -17.81
CA ASP A 446 -12.79 15.37 -18.20
C ASP A 446 -11.96 16.50 -18.84
N ALA A 447 -10.66 16.33 -19.02
CA ALA A 447 -9.81 17.41 -19.49
C ALA A 447 -10.08 17.75 -20.99
N THR A 448 -10.74 18.88 -21.25
CA THR A 448 -10.94 19.47 -22.60
C THR A 448 -9.62 19.69 -23.34
N PRO A 449 -9.45 19.22 -24.60
CA PRO A 449 -8.17 19.16 -25.32
C PRO A 449 -7.30 20.39 -25.09
N ARG A 450 -6.01 20.19 -24.75
CA ARG A 450 -5.02 21.26 -24.87
C ARG A 450 -5.01 21.63 -26.36
N SER A 451 -5.70 22.70 -26.74
CA SER A 451 -5.33 23.39 -27.97
C SER A 451 -3.87 23.77 -27.81
N CYS A 452 -3.02 23.38 -28.75
CA CYS A 452 -1.71 23.98 -28.90
C CYS A 452 -1.93 25.49 -29.10
N ALA A 453 -1.96 26.24 -28.01
CA ALA A 453 -1.90 27.69 -28.04
C ALA A 453 -0.41 28.02 -28.00
N GLU A 454 0.06 28.59 -29.10
CA GLU A 454 1.38 29.16 -29.26
C GLU A 454 1.80 29.92 -27.99
N GLU A 455 3.02 29.66 -27.53
CA GLU A 455 3.68 30.50 -26.53
C GLU A 455 3.68 31.96 -27.01
N VAL A 456 2.79 32.77 -26.45
CA VAL A 456 2.93 34.21 -26.52
C VAL A 456 4.01 34.60 -25.52
N ILE A 457 5.22 34.78 -26.03
CA ILE A 457 6.36 35.37 -25.32
C ILE A 457 5.95 36.78 -24.85
N PRO A 458 5.94 37.09 -23.53
CA PRO A 458 5.79 38.46 -23.08
C PRO A 458 7.08 39.22 -23.39
N THR A 459 6.95 40.22 -24.26
CA THR A 459 8.01 41.16 -24.62
C THR A 459 8.43 42.01 -23.42
N ALA A 460 9.74 42.22 -23.30
CA ALA A 460 10.41 42.91 -22.20
C ALA A 460 9.99 44.39 -22.05
N ASN A 461 10.00 44.88 -20.80
CA ASN A 461 10.32 46.27 -20.49
C ASN A 461 11.06 46.40 -19.14
N VAL A 462 12.39 46.57 -19.27
CA VAL A 462 13.29 47.54 -18.60
C VAL A 462 12.95 48.00 -17.17
N VAL A 463 13.76 47.57 -16.19
CA VAL A 463 14.54 48.43 -15.27
C VAL A 463 15.90 47.74 -14.98
N GLN A 464 16.92 48.55 -14.77
CA GLN A 464 18.32 48.35 -15.12
C GLN A 464 19.23 48.30 -13.88
N LYS A 465 20.36 47.54 -13.99
CA LYS A 465 21.63 47.59 -13.22
C LYS A 465 21.57 47.07 -11.77
N SER A 466 22.53 46.31 -11.22
CA SER A 466 23.97 46.05 -11.49
C SER A 466 24.38 44.78 -10.70
N LEU A 467 25.22 43.85 -11.16
CA LEU A 467 26.70 43.83 -11.22
C LEU A 467 27.08 42.50 -11.96
N LEU A 468 27.81 42.49 -13.08
CA LEU A 468 29.28 42.23 -13.19
C LEU A 468 29.79 41.10 -12.26
N ASN A 469 30.55 40.09 -12.66
CA ASN A 469 31.07 39.60 -13.94
C ASN A 469 31.80 38.25 -13.63
N ASP A 470 32.25 37.57 -14.70
CA ASP A 470 33.27 36.49 -14.79
C ASP A 470 32.69 35.13 -15.21
N HIS A 471 32.68 34.74 -16.51
CA HIS A 471 33.79 34.18 -17.32
C HIS A 471 34.36 32.87 -16.68
N VAL A 472 34.45 31.68 -17.31
CA VAL A 472 34.79 31.29 -18.69
C VAL A 472 34.33 29.84 -19.00
N SER A 473 33.67 29.68 -20.15
CA SER A 473 33.84 28.69 -21.25
C SER A 473 34.51 27.30 -21.10
N SER A 474 33.88 26.36 -21.82
CA SER A 474 34.44 25.23 -22.60
C SER A 474 34.89 23.97 -21.85
N GLY A 475 34.69 22.75 -22.38
CA GLY A 475 34.24 22.40 -23.72
C GLY A 475 33.98 20.91 -23.92
N ASN A 476 33.40 20.64 -25.09
CA ASN A 476 33.10 19.37 -25.72
C ASN A 476 34.24 18.35 -25.70
N PHE A 477 33.91 17.06 -25.54
CA PHE A 477 34.50 16.01 -26.37
C PHE A 477 33.52 14.85 -26.58
N SER A 478 33.35 14.48 -27.85
CA SER A 478 32.56 13.35 -28.34
C SER A 478 33.44 12.15 -28.67
N LEU A 479 32.83 10.97 -28.53
CA LEU A 479 33.00 9.72 -29.29
C LEU A 479 34.36 9.02 -29.37
N ASN A 480 34.38 7.74 -28.96
CA ASN A 480 34.62 6.56 -29.82
C ASN A 480 34.32 5.28 -29.00
N LYS A 481 33.28 4.50 -29.33
CA LYS A 481 33.31 3.30 -30.19
C LYS A 481 34.52 2.38 -29.94
N LEU A 482 34.26 1.18 -29.41
CA LEU A 482 34.88 -0.11 -29.79
C LEU A 482 34.17 -1.27 -29.07
N SER A 483 33.46 -2.09 -29.84
CA SER A 483 33.31 -3.55 -29.66
C SER A 483 33.90 -4.18 -30.94
N PRO A 484 34.40 -5.44 -30.96
CA PRO A 484 33.53 -6.62 -30.94
C PRO A 484 34.18 -7.92 -30.38
N LEU A 485 33.46 -9.04 -30.57
CA LEU A 485 33.80 -10.47 -30.45
C LEU A 485 33.23 -11.14 -29.18
N GLN A 486 32.05 -11.78 -29.26
CA GLN A 486 31.79 -13.13 -29.81
C GLN A 486 32.83 -14.16 -29.34
N ASP A 487 32.43 -14.98 -28.37
CA ASP A 487 32.88 -16.36 -28.34
C ASP A 487 31.76 -17.28 -27.86
N THR A 488 31.39 -18.17 -28.75
CA THR A 488 30.42 -19.25 -28.61
C THR A 488 31.08 -20.45 -27.92
N ARG A 489 30.53 -20.92 -26.80
CA ARG A 489 30.68 -22.33 -26.39
C ARG A 489 29.37 -22.87 -25.83
N GLN A 490 28.76 -23.73 -26.64
CA GLN A 490 27.79 -24.74 -26.21
C GLN A 490 28.52 -25.80 -25.36
N CYS A 491 27.94 -26.16 -24.22
CA CYS A 491 28.13 -27.48 -23.61
C CYS A 491 26.77 -27.98 -23.13
N TYR A 492 26.34 -29.10 -23.71
CA TYR A 492 25.19 -29.90 -23.27
C TYR A 492 25.55 -30.70 -22.01
N GLY A 493 24.56 -30.89 -21.14
CA GLY A 493 24.47 -32.06 -20.26
C GLY A 493 24.52 -31.74 -18.76
N GLY A 494 23.41 -32.03 -18.05
CA GLY A 494 23.43 -32.17 -16.60
C GLY A 494 22.17 -31.70 -15.90
N SER A 495 21.04 -32.35 -16.16
CA SER A 495 19.86 -32.30 -15.29
C SER A 495 20.23 -32.69 -13.87
N THR A 496 20.07 -31.78 -12.91
CA THR A 496 19.93 -32.11 -11.48
C THR A 496 18.81 -31.27 -10.90
N GLU A 497 17.75 -31.96 -10.50
CA GLU A 497 16.64 -31.44 -9.73
C GLU A 497 17.18 -30.83 -8.44
N TYR A 498 17.11 -29.50 -8.32
CA TYR A 498 17.30 -28.82 -7.05
C TYR A 498 15.93 -28.53 -6.45
N ALA A 499 15.58 -29.33 -5.45
CA ALA A 499 14.51 -29.04 -4.52
C ALA A 499 14.77 -27.67 -3.88
N GLY A 500 13.90 -26.70 -4.17
CA GLY A 500 13.94 -25.37 -3.58
C GLY A 500 13.75 -25.41 -2.06
N PRO A 501 14.14 -24.34 -1.34
CA PRO A 501 14.10 -24.28 0.12
C PRO A 501 12.67 -24.02 0.60
N TYR A 502 11.81 -25.05 0.52
CA TYR A 502 10.47 -25.08 1.13
C TYR A 502 10.25 -26.37 1.94
N ALA A 503 11.31 -26.87 2.56
CA ALA A 503 11.24 -28.00 3.50
C ALA A 503 10.99 -27.57 4.97
N GLY A 504 10.72 -26.28 5.23
CA GLY A 504 10.45 -25.74 6.58
C GLY A 504 8.97 -25.57 6.96
N TYR A 505 8.04 -25.72 6.02
CA TYR A 505 6.61 -25.39 6.22
C TYR A 505 5.68 -26.62 6.38
N ARG A 506 6.22 -27.82 6.65
CA ARG A 506 5.40 -29.04 6.81
C ARG A 506 4.99 -29.38 8.24
N ASN A 507 5.50 -28.71 9.27
CA ASN A 507 5.20 -29.07 10.67
C ASN A 507 4.16 -28.19 11.38
N TYR A 508 3.46 -27.28 10.69
CA TYR A 508 2.35 -26.51 11.28
C TYR A 508 0.95 -26.90 10.75
N GLN A 509 0.86 -27.87 9.84
CA GLN A 509 -0.43 -28.30 9.26
C GLN A 509 -0.93 -29.68 9.74
N GLN A 510 -0.24 -30.34 10.66
CA GLN A 510 -0.68 -31.66 11.17
C GLN A 510 -1.49 -31.64 12.48
N HIS A 511 -1.83 -30.46 13.03
CA HIS A 511 -2.72 -30.36 14.21
C HIS A 511 -4.11 -29.75 13.94
N LEU A 512 -4.50 -29.54 12.67
CA LEU A 512 -5.84 -29.02 12.31
C LEU A 512 -6.78 -30.07 11.70
N THR A 513 -6.52 -31.36 11.93
CA THR A 513 -7.44 -32.44 11.56
C THR A 513 -8.01 -33.11 12.82
N ALA A 514 -8.77 -32.36 13.61
CA ALA A 514 -9.82 -32.86 14.50
C ALA A 514 -10.45 -31.67 15.25
N GLY A 515 -11.49 -31.06 14.68
CA GLY A 515 -12.27 -30.04 15.37
C GLY A 515 -13.08 -29.20 14.40
N ASN A 516 -14.40 -29.39 14.41
CA ASN A 516 -15.36 -28.59 13.65
C ASN A 516 -15.42 -27.15 14.19
N GLY A 517 -14.46 -26.31 13.82
CA GLY A 517 -14.47 -24.86 14.09
C GLY A 517 -14.39 -24.09 12.77
N THR A 518 -15.15 -23.00 12.66
CA THR A 518 -15.23 -22.19 11.43
C THR A 518 -14.08 -21.19 11.36
N GLU A 519 -13.73 -20.70 10.16
CA GLU A 519 -12.61 -19.78 9.90
C GLU A 519 -12.70 -18.45 10.70
N ALA A 520 -13.91 -18.08 11.15
CA ALA A 520 -14.20 -16.97 12.06
C ALA A 520 -13.62 -17.19 13.48
N ASP A 521 -13.55 -18.43 13.97
CA ASP A 521 -13.03 -18.77 15.29
C ASP A 521 -11.49 -18.63 15.34
N CYS A 522 -10.79 -18.84 14.22
CA CYS A 522 -9.34 -18.59 14.10
C CYS A 522 -8.99 -17.09 14.09
N CYS A 523 -9.89 -16.23 13.60
CA CYS A 523 -9.65 -14.78 13.50
C CYS A 523 -10.10 -14.00 14.75
N MET A 524 -11.14 -14.48 15.44
CA MET A 524 -11.38 -14.13 16.86
C MET A 524 -10.13 -14.43 17.66
N GLY A 525 -9.54 -15.61 17.43
CA GLY A 525 -8.18 -15.98 17.76
C GLY A 525 -7.23 -14.83 17.52
N LEU A 526 -6.97 -14.38 16.27
CA LEU A 526 -5.97 -13.36 15.86
C LEU A 526 -6.20 -11.90 16.29
N PHE A 527 -7.42 -11.41 16.52
CA PHE A 527 -7.60 -10.11 17.17
C PHE A 527 -7.37 -10.26 18.68
N HIS A 528 -7.88 -11.34 19.30
CA HIS A 528 -7.49 -11.71 20.66
C HIS A 528 -6.03 -12.19 20.76
N PHE A 529 -5.34 -12.62 19.69
CA PHE A 529 -3.98 -13.18 19.60
C PHE A 529 -2.99 -12.13 19.14
N CYS A 530 -3.38 -11.09 18.42
CA CYS A 530 -2.58 -9.86 18.41
C CYS A 530 -2.68 -9.19 19.79
N PHE A 531 -3.84 -9.32 20.47
CA PHE A 531 -4.01 -8.96 21.88
C PHE A 531 -3.41 -9.99 22.89
N SER A 532 -3.12 -11.25 22.51
CA SER A 532 -2.69 -12.36 23.40
C SER A 532 -1.31 -12.92 23.04
N SER A 533 -0.75 -12.64 21.87
CA SER A 533 0.66 -12.87 21.57
C SER A 533 1.54 -11.74 22.14
N MET A 534 0.94 -10.57 22.41
CA MET A 534 1.42 -9.63 23.44
C MET A 534 1.49 -10.27 24.85
N CYS A 535 0.78 -11.38 25.08
CA CYS A 535 0.73 -12.15 26.33
C CYS A 535 1.37 -13.56 26.22
N SER A 536 2.00 -13.95 25.11
CA SER A 536 2.61 -15.29 25.01
C SER A 536 4.05 -15.30 25.50
N SER A 537 4.16 -15.19 26.82
CA SER A 537 5.08 -15.93 27.67
C SER A 537 4.31 -16.14 28.98
N ILE A 538 4.13 -17.41 29.43
CA ILE A 538 3.39 -17.87 30.64
C ILE A 538 1.91 -18.20 30.30
N VAL A 539 1.33 -19.41 30.38
CA VAL A 539 1.64 -20.65 31.11
C VAL A 539 0.98 -21.89 30.46
N LEU A 540 1.66 -23.04 30.57
CA LEU A 540 1.17 -24.40 30.32
C LEU A 540 0.74 -25.03 31.66
N VAL A 541 -0.29 -25.92 31.63
CA VAL A 541 -0.75 -26.86 32.70
C VAL A 541 -1.59 -26.16 33.79
N ILE A 542 -2.85 -26.53 34.07
CA ILE A 542 -3.39 -27.75 34.72
C ILE A 542 -4.90 -27.75 34.39
N PHE A 543 -5.54 -28.83 33.92
CA PHE A 543 -6.29 -29.76 34.78
C PHE A 543 -6.51 -31.10 34.08
N ASN A 544 -5.97 -32.15 34.71
CA ASN A 544 -6.37 -33.53 34.58
C ASN A 544 -7.05 -33.88 35.91
N SER A 545 -8.35 -34.17 35.91
CA SER A 545 -9.11 -35.05 36.83
C SER A 545 -10.60 -34.89 36.55
#